data_AF-A0A1F8PL62-F1
#
_entry.id   AF-A0A1F8PL62-F1
#
_cell.length_a   1.000
_cell.length_b   1.000
_cell.length_c   1.000
_cell.angle_alpha   90.00
_cell.angle_beta   90.00
_cell.angle_gamma   90.00
#
_symmetry.space_group_name_H-M   'P 1'
#
loop_
_entity.id
_entity.type
_entity.pdbx_description
1 polymer ?
#
loop_
_entity_poly.entity_id
_entity_poly.type
_entity_poly.pdbx_seq_one_letter_code
_entity_poly.pdbx_strand_id
1 'polypeptide(L)' 'MPAENLLFQYKTRLQLAELLLEHYPAEKKEAMENLDFAIKEFQEMKMKPSLERALRHKDILKA' A
#
# COMPACT_ATOMS: atom_id res chain seq x y z
N MET A 1 20.29 -3.64 -5.87
CA MET A 1 19.91 -3.08 -4.55
C MET A 1 19.47 -4.22 -3.64
N PRO A 2 19.79 -4.20 -2.33
CA PRO A 2 19.38 -5.27 -1.41
C PRO A 2 17.86 -5.29 -1.23
N ALA A 3 17.29 -6.48 -1.01
CA ALA A 3 15.85 -6.68 -0.83
C ALA A 3 15.27 -5.83 0.32
N GLU A 4 16.06 -5.56 1.36
CA GLU A 4 15.69 -4.71 2.51
C GLU A 4 15.36 -3.26 2.13
N ASN A 5 16.05 -2.69 1.14
CA ASN A 5 15.77 -1.32 0.68
C ASN A 5 14.46 -1.24 -0.09
N LEU A 6 14.16 -2.28 -0.89
CA LEU A 6 12.85 -2.43 -1.52
C LEU A 6 11.78 -2.64 -0.44
N LEU A 7 12.12 -3.39 0.62
CA LEU A 7 11.22 -3.66 1.73
C LEU A 7 10.73 -2.41 2.47
N PHE A 8 11.60 -1.42 2.59
CA PHE A 8 11.28 -0.13 3.20
C PHE A 8 10.40 0.73 2.27
N GLN A 9 10.73 0.79 0.98
CA GLN A 9 10.08 1.69 0.03
C GLN A 9 8.58 1.43 -0.14
N TYR A 10 8.13 0.18 -0.33
CA TYR A 10 6.71 -0.09 -0.54
C TYR A 10 5.91 0.05 0.77
N LYS A 11 6.52 -0.15 1.96
CA LYS A 11 5.84 0.07 3.25
C LYS A 11 5.54 1.55 3.43
N THR A 12 6.51 2.40 3.08
CA THR A 12 6.32 3.85 3.08
C THR A 12 5.18 4.26 2.16
N ARG A 13 5.03 3.62 0.99
CA ARG A 13 3.90 3.89 0.08
C ARG A 13 2.55 3.48 0.67
N LEU A 14 2.46 2.32 1.33
CA LEU A 14 1.24 1.92 2.03
C LEU A 14 0.89 2.92 3.14
N GLN A 15 1.86 3.31 3.97
CA GLN A 15 1.65 4.28 5.05
C GLN A 15 1.25 5.67 4.52
N LEU A 16 1.85 6.11 3.41
CA LEU A 16 1.48 7.35 2.76
C LEU A 16 0.04 7.30 2.24
N ALA A 17 -0.35 6.21 1.58
CA ALA A 17 -1.72 6.04 1.12
C ALA A 17 -2.73 6.08 2.27
N GLU A 18 -2.40 5.45 3.41
CA GLU A 18 -3.23 5.49 4.62
C GLU A 18 -3.38 6.91 5.16
N LEU A 19 -2.28 7.65 5.27
CA LEU A 19 -2.29 9.05 5.71
C LEU A 19 -3.15 9.93 4.78
N LEU A 20 -3.00 9.75 3.46
CA LEU A 20 -3.77 10.50 2.48
C LEU A 20 -5.26 10.17 2.56
N LEU A 21 -5.63 8.90 2.68
CA LEU A 21 -7.02 8.48 2.83
C LEU A 21 -7.67 9.01 4.12
N GLU A 22 -6.91 9.09 5.21
CA GLU A 22 -7.42 9.51 6.52
C GLU A 22 -7.59 11.03 6.63
N HIS A 23 -6.65 11.81 6.08
CA HIS A 23 -6.59 13.25 6.33
C HIS A 23 -6.77 14.14 5.10
N TYR A 24 -6.57 13.60 3.89
CA TYR A 24 -6.47 14.37 2.65
C TYR A 24 -7.40 13.79 1.57
N PRO A 25 -8.73 14.00 1.69
CA PRO A 25 -9.70 13.36 0.81
C PRO A 25 -9.61 13.81 -0.66
N ALA A 26 -9.05 15.00 -0.95
CA ALA A 26 -8.85 15.46 -2.33
C ALA A 26 -7.72 14.67 -3.04
N GLU A 27 -6.85 14.03 -2.26
CA GLU A 27 -5.65 13.31 -2.65
C GLU A 27 -5.93 11.80 -2.75
N LYS A 28 -7.21 11.40 -2.66
CA LYS A 28 -7.66 10.00 -2.80
C LYS A 28 -7.08 9.33 -4.04
N LYS A 29 -6.95 10.05 -5.16
CA LYS A 29 -6.36 9.50 -6.39
C LYS A 29 -4.90 9.07 -6.16
N GLU A 30 -4.09 9.94 -5.57
CA GLU A 30 -2.68 9.66 -5.27
C GLU A 30 -2.54 8.53 -4.22
N ALA A 31 -3.45 8.48 -3.25
CA ALA A 31 -3.50 7.37 -2.30
C ALA A 31 -3.76 6.03 -3.01
N MET A 32 -4.69 5.98 -3.96
CA MET A 32 -4.99 4.77 -4.74
C MET A 32 -3.81 4.33 -5.61
N GLU A 33 -3.09 5.27 -6.24
CA GLU A 33 -1.88 4.98 -7.02
C GLU A 33 -0.77 4.36 -6.15
N ASN A 34 -0.60 4.87 -4.92
CA ASN A 34 0.33 4.29 -3.95
C ASN A 34 -0.10 2.89 -3.48
N LEU A 35 -1.39 2.66 -3.28
CA LEU A 35 -1.93 1.32 -2.94
C LEU A 35 -1.70 0.32 -4.08
N ASP A 36 -1.99 0.70 -5.32
CA ASP A 36 -1.81 -0.17 -6.49
C ASP A 36 -0.36 -0.61 -6.65
N PHE A 37 0.56 0.33 -6.49
CA PHE A 37 1.98 0.03 -6.52
C PHE A 37 2.37 -0.92 -5.38
N ALA A 38 1.98 -0.61 -4.14
CA ALA A 38 2.36 -1.41 -2.97
C ALA A 38 1.77 -2.83 -3.05
N ILE A 39 0.53 -2.99 -3.50
CA ILE A 39 -0.14 -4.29 -3.67
C ILE A 39 0.65 -5.19 -4.62
N LYS A 40 1.06 -4.66 -5.78
CA LYS A 40 1.84 -5.42 -6.76
C LYS A 40 3.14 -5.94 -6.14
N GLU A 41 3.90 -5.07 -5.48
CA GLU A 41 5.16 -5.44 -4.82
C GLU A 41 4.94 -6.46 -3.69
N PHE A 42 3.93 -6.25 -2.84
CA PHE A 42 3.62 -7.20 -1.76
C PHE A 42 3.26 -8.59 -2.30
N GLN A 43 2.55 -8.66 -3.42
CA GLN A 43 2.19 -9.92 -4.06
C GLN A 43 3.42 -10.62 -4.63
N GLU A 44 4.28 -9.92 -5.36
CA GLU A 44 5.53 -10.46 -5.92
C GLU A 44 6.46 -10.97 -4.82
N MET A 45 6.51 -10.26 -3.69
CA MET A 45 7.35 -10.58 -2.54
C MET A 45 6.67 -11.52 -1.53
N LYS A 46 5.45 -11.99 -1.79
CA LYS A 46 4.66 -12.88 -0.91
C LYS A 46 4.44 -12.33 0.51
N MET A 47 4.33 -11.02 0.66
CA MET A 47 4.16 -10.33 1.94
C MET A 47 2.72 -10.27 2.40
N LYS A 48 2.18 -11.43 2.79
CA LYS A 48 0.75 -11.61 3.07
C LYS A 48 0.13 -10.57 4.04
N PRO A 49 0.71 -10.24 5.21
CA PRO A 49 0.08 -9.30 6.14
C PRO A 49 -0.08 -7.88 5.56
N SER A 50 0.95 -7.40 4.85
CA SER A 50 0.92 -6.09 4.24
C SER A 50 0.02 -6.04 3.02
N LEU A 51 -0.01 -7.13 2.23
CA LEU A 51 -0.93 -7.30 1.10
C LEU A 51 -2.38 -7.21 1.58
N GLU A 52 -2.75 -7.98 2.61
CA GLU A 52 -4.11 -7.97 3.16
C GLU A 52 -4.51 -6.59 3.67
N ARG A 53 -3.60 -5.88 4.34
CA ARG A 53 -3.83 -4.51 4.81
C ARG A 53 -4.09 -3.55 3.65
N ALA A 54 -3.28 -3.61 2.58
CA ALA A 54 -3.47 -2.76 1.41
C ALA A 54 -4.78 -3.07 0.66
N LEU A 55 -5.16 -4.35 0.56
CA LEU A 55 -6.40 -4.77 -0.09
C LEU A 55 -7.67 -4.36 0.67
N ARG A 56 -7.62 -4.24 2.01
CA ARG A 56 -8.73 -3.69 2.81
C ARG A 56 -9.01 -2.22 2.48
N HIS A 57 -7.99 -1.41 2.26
CA HIS A 57 -8.16 0.00 1.85
C HIS A 57 -8.75 0.19 0.46
N LYS A 58 -8.76 -0.88 -0.36
CA LYS A 58 -9.42 -0.91 -1.66
C LYS A 58 -10.81 -1.58 -1.63
N ASP A 59 -11.31 -1.93 -0.45
CA ASP A 59 -12.55 -2.71 -0.25
C ASP A 59 -12.56 -4.06 -0.99
N ILE A 60 -11.40 -4.58 -1.40
CA ILE A 60 -11.25 -5.86 -2.09
C ILE A 60 -11.36 -7.02 -1.09
N LEU A 61 -10.73 -6.84 0.07
CA LEU A 61 -10.97 -7.68 1.23
C LEU A 61 -11.91 -6.93 2.15
N LYS A 62 -13.06 -7.54 2.45
CA LYS A 62 -13.92 -7.06 3.53
C LYS A 62 -13.15 -7.18 4.85
N ALA A 63 -13.31 -6.16 5.69
CA ALA A 63 -12.74 -6.11 7.02
C ALA A 63 -13.22 -7.27 7.90
#